data_AF-A0A536I6A6-F1
#
_entry.id   AF-A0A536I6A6-F1
#
_cell.length_a   1.000
_cell.length_b   1.000
_cell.length_c   1.000
_cell.angle_alpha   90.00
_cell.angle_beta   90.00
_cell.angle_gamma   90.00
#
_symmetry.space_group_name_H-M   'P 1'
#
loop_
_entity.id
_entity.type
_entity.pdbx_description
1 polymer ?
#
loop_
_entity_poly.entity_id
_entity_poly.type
_entity_poly.pdbx_seq_one_letter_code
_entity_poly.pdbx_strand_id
1 'polypeptide(L)' 'MLPASNSYKGVRVDLGNDVLNLELFVIVEHSAHVPTVAAEVQRQVADAIDKMLGLEVRQVNVFVGDVRFPEDA' A
#
# COMPACT_ATOMS: atom_id res chain seq x y z
N MET A 1 -3.93 -16.14 9.35
CA MET A 1 -5.13 -16.08 8.48
C MET A 1 -5.65 -14.66 8.51
N LEU A 2 -5.70 -14.00 7.35
CA LEU A 2 -6.35 -12.69 7.19
C LEU A 2 -7.87 -12.88 7.36
N PRO A 3 -8.59 -11.94 7.99
CA PRO A 3 -9.99 -12.15 8.33
C PRO A 3 -10.84 -12.24 7.06
N ALA A 4 -11.68 -13.28 7.01
CA ALA A 4 -12.74 -13.41 6.03
C ALA A 4 -13.76 -12.29 6.22
N SER A 5 -14.36 -11.86 5.11
CA SER A 5 -15.47 -10.91 5.02
C SER A 5 -15.19 -9.45 5.44
N ASN A 6 -14.28 -8.79 4.73
CA ASN A 6 -14.61 -7.53 4.05
C ASN A 6 -13.53 -7.19 3.00
N SER A 7 -13.96 -7.01 1.76
CA SER A 7 -13.12 -6.77 0.57
C SER A 7 -12.38 -5.42 0.59
N TYR A 8 -11.40 -5.24 1.47
CA TYR A 8 -10.38 -4.21 1.24
C TYR A 8 -9.51 -4.74 0.10
N LYS A 9 -9.63 -4.13 -1.09
CA LYS A 9 -8.97 -4.55 -2.34
C LYS A 9 -7.46 -4.30 -2.33
N GLY A 10 -6.76 -4.72 -1.28
CA GLY A 10 -5.35 -4.40 -1.04
C GLY A 10 -5.10 -2.94 -0.63
N VAL A 11 -6.10 -2.06 -0.66
CA VAL A 11 -5.95 -0.64 -0.28
C VAL A 11 -7.17 -0.18 0.53
N ARG A 12 -6.92 0.52 1.63
CA ARG A 12 -7.89 1.28 2.41
C ARG A 12 -7.54 2.77 2.31
N VAL A 13 -8.57 3.59 2.06
CA VAL A 13 -8.42 5.04 1.92
C VAL A 13 -9.38 5.70 2.90
N ASP A 14 -8.86 6.66 3.65
CA ASP A 14 -9.64 7.56 4.49
C ASP A 14 -9.43 9.00 4.00
N LEU A 15 -10.54 9.67 3.67
CA LEU A 15 -10.56 11.03 3.17
C LEU A 15 -11.29 11.91 4.17
N GLY A 16 -10.57 12.88 4.74
CA GLY A 16 -11.15 13.88 5.64
C GLY A 16 -10.60 15.26 5.35
N ASN A 17 -11.47 16.27 5.20
CA ASN A 17 -11.10 17.66 4.93
C ASN A 17 -10.06 17.82 3.79
N ASP A 18 -10.28 17.13 2.66
CA ASP A 18 -9.38 17.08 1.49
C ASP A 18 -7.98 16.49 1.74
N VAL A 19 -7.78 15.87 2.90
CA VAL A 19 -6.56 15.18 3.28
C VAL A 19 -6.76 13.68 3.18
N LEU A 20 -5.83 13.00 2.49
CA LEU A 20 -5.86 11.56 2.27
C LEU A 20 -4.92 10.81 3.21
N ASN A 21 -5.44 9.75 3.82
CA ASN A 21 -4.66 8.71 4.49
C ASN A 21 -4.85 7.38 3.76
N LEU A 22 -3.74 6.73 3.40
CA LEU A 22 -3.76 5.47 2.67
C LEU A 22 -3.10 4.36 3.47
N GLU A 23 -3.72 3.19 3.46
CA GLU A 23 -3.15 1.95 3.96
C GLU A 23 -3.14 0.92 2.82
N LEU A 24 -1.95 0.47 2.44
CA LEU A 24 -1.74 -0.53 1.41
C LEU A 24 -1.34 -1.84 2.06
N PHE A 25 -1.97 -2.93 1.65
CA PHE A 25 -1.67 -4.29 2.06
C PHE A 25 -1.06 -5.00 0.86
N VAL A 26 0.24 -5.28 0.95
CA VAL A 26 1.02 -5.84 -0.14
C VAL A 26 1.58 -7.20 0.24
N ILE A 27 1.80 -8.01 -0.79
CA ILE A 27 2.60 -9.23 -0.72
C ILE A 27 3.88 -8.95 -1.50
N VAL A 28 5.01 -9.32 -0.94
CA VAL A 28 6.33 -9.07 -1.55
C VAL A 28 6.98 -10.39 -1.90
N GLU A 29 7.80 -10.40 -2.94
CA GLU A 29 8.59 -11.59 -3.28
C GLU A 29 9.71 -11.80 -2.25
N HIS A 30 10.06 -13.05 -1.96
CA HIS A 30 11.11 -13.41 -1.01
C HIS A 30 12.49 -12.82 -1.34
N SER A 31 12.72 -12.49 -2.62
CA SER A 31 13.96 -11.89 -3.11
C SER A 31 13.99 -10.37 -2.96
N ALA A 32 12.88 -9.75 -2.54
CA ALA A 32 12.76 -8.30 -2.45
C ALA A 32 13.30 -7.76 -1.12
N HIS A 33 14.02 -6.63 -1.20
CA HIS A 33 14.39 -5.88 -0.01
C HIS A 33 13.20 -5.04 0.48
N VAL A 34 12.47 -5.58 1.46
CA VAL A 34 11.19 -5.04 1.95
C VAL A 34 11.22 -3.52 2.23
N PRO A 35 12.21 -2.97 2.96
CA PRO A 35 12.24 -1.52 3.23
C PRO A 35 12.34 -0.68 1.94
N THR A 36 13.09 -1.16 0.94
CA THR A 36 13.24 -0.46 -0.33
C THR A 36 11.94 -0.48 -1.11
N VAL A 37 11.28 -1.65 -1.19
CA VAL A 37 9.99 -1.77 -1.87
C VAL A 37 8.93 -0.91 -1.19
N ALA A 38 8.86 -0.93 0.14
CA ALA A 38 7.91 -0.12 0.89
C ALA A 38 8.11 1.38 0.63
N ALA A 39 9.36 1.88 0.69
CA ALA A 39 9.68 3.28 0.42
C ALA A 39 9.34 3.69 -1.03
N GLU A 40 9.63 2.80 -1.99
CA GLU A 40 9.30 3.00 -3.41
C GLU A 40 7.78 3.10 -3.61
N VAL A 41 7.01 2.17 -3.02
CA VAL A 41 5.53 2.18 -3.06
C VAL A 41 4.97 3.44 -2.43
N GLN A 42 5.45 3.84 -1.24
CA GLN A 42 5.00 5.05 -0.54
C GLN A 42 5.15 6.29 -1.42
N ARG A 43 6.34 6.47 -2.00
CA ARG A 43 6.63 7.60 -2.89
C ARG A 43 5.76 7.58 -4.14
N GLN A 44 5.73 6.45 -4.86
CA GLN A 44 5.00 6.37 -6.13
C GLN A 44 3.49 6.60 -5.94
N VAL A 45 2.91 6.07 -4.86
CA VAL A 45 1.48 6.25 -4.56
C VAL A 45 1.17 7.71 -4.21
N ALA A 46 1.97 8.33 -3.34
CA ALA A 46 1.79 9.74 -2.98
C ALA A 46 1.91 10.65 -4.21
N ASP A 47 2.97 10.46 -5.01
CA ASP A 47 3.22 11.23 -6.24
C ASP A 47 2.09 11.06 -7.26
N ALA A 48 1.57 9.85 -7.42
CA ALA A 48 0.49 9.58 -8.37
C ALA A 48 -0.80 10.29 -7.96
N ILE A 49 -1.15 10.25 -6.69
CA ILE A 49 -2.37 10.89 -6.17
C ILE A 49 -2.26 12.41 -6.28
N ASP A 50 -1.12 12.98 -5.89
CA ASP A 50 -0.86 14.41 -6.02
C ASP A 50 -0.98 14.87 -7.50
N LYS A 51 -0.34 14.15 -8.43
CA LYS A 51 -0.36 14.49 -9.86
C LYS A 51 -1.73 14.30 -10.52
N MET A 52 -2.48 13.26 -10.13
CA MET A 52 -3.75 12.93 -10.79
C MET A 52 -4.94 13.70 -10.22
N LEU A 53 -4.94 13.94 -8.91
CA LEU A 53 -6.10 14.44 -8.18
C LEU A 53 -5.84 15.79 -7.49
N GLY A 54 -4.59 16.22 -7.34
CA GLY A 54 -4.25 17.46 -6.63
C GLY A 54 -4.63 17.45 -5.15
N LEU A 55 -4.74 16.26 -4.56
CA LEU A 55 -5.12 16.08 -3.16
C LEU A 55 -3.86 15.90 -2.30
N GLU A 56 -3.88 16.51 -1.10
CA GLU A 56 -2.78 16.37 -0.15
C GLU A 56 -2.80 14.98 0.49
N VAL A 57 -1.70 14.24 0.33
CA VAL A 57 -1.51 12.94 0.98
C VAL A 57 -0.75 13.15 2.28
N ARG A 58 -1.41 12.88 3.41
CA ARG A 58 -0.81 13.05 4.73
C ARG A 58 0.11 11.91 5.10
N GLN A 59 -0.32 10.68 4.81
CA GLN A 59 0.40 9.45 5.12
C GLN A 59 0.05 8.34 4.13
N VAL A 60 1.07 7.55 3.78
CA VAL A 60 0.94 6.29 3.05
C VAL A 60 1.57 5.19 3.91
N ASN A 61 0.74 4.32 4.47
CA ASN A 61 1.17 3.21 5.29
C ASN A 61 1.20 1.93 4.45
N VAL A 62 2.33 1.22 4.45
CA VAL A 62 2.49 -0.03 3.70
C VAL A 62 2.62 -1.18 4.68
N PHE A 63 1.65 -2.08 4.67
CA PHE A 63 1.58 -3.30 5.45
C PHE A 63 1.98 -4.47 4.56
N VAL A 64 3.08 -5.14 4.90
CA VAL A 64 3.47 -6.39 4.26
C VAL A 64 2.75 -7.53 4.95
N GLY A 65 1.73 -8.08 4.29
CA GLY A 65 0.89 -9.13 4.85
C GLY A 65 1.45 -10.53 4.68
N ASP A 66 2.27 -10.74 3.64
CA ASP A 66 2.87 -12.02 3.31
C ASP A 66 4.13 -11.87 2.45
N VAL A 67 4.93 -12.93 2.37
CA VAL A 67 6.10 -13.05 1.50
C VAL A 67 5.90 -14.24 0.58
N ARG A 68 5.88 -13.99 -0.74
CA ARG A 68 5.73 -15.03 -1.74
C ARG A 68 7.07 -15.72 -2.01
N PHE A 69 7.10 -17.04 -1.92
CA PHE A 69 8.24 -17.85 -2.31
C PHE A 69 8.01 -18.46 -3.71
N PRO A 70 9.07 -18.83 -4.45
CA PRO A 70 8.96 -19.34 -5.81
C PRO A 70 8.23 -20.68 -5.88
N GLU A 71 8.19 -21.40 -4.76
CA GLU A 71 7.51 -22.68 -4.58
C GLU A 71 5.99 -22.55 -4.39
N ASP A 72 5.47 -21.33 -4.23
CA ASP A 72 4.04 -21.01 -4.13
C ASP A 72 3.39 -20.66 -5.49
N ALA A 73 4.07 -20.95 -6.61
CA ALA A 73 3.66 -20.59 -7.97
C ALA A 73 3.04 -21.74 -8.77
#